data_AF-A0A7W2Z1Y9-F1
#
_entry.id   AF-A0A7W2Z1Y9-F1
#
_cell.length_a   1.000
_cell.length_b   1.000
_cell.length_c   1.000
_cell.angle_alpha   90.00
_cell.angle_beta   90.00
_cell.angle_gamma   90.00
#
_symmetry.space_group_name_H-M   'P 1'
#
loop_
_entity.id
_entity.type
_entity.pdbx_description
1 polymer ?
#
loop_
_entity_poly.entity_id
_entity_poly.type
_entity_poly.pdbx_seq_one_letter_code
_entity_poly.pdbx_strand_id
1 'polypeptide(L)'
;MPRLEWPLHIVRRVVIGVIVLAVLAVAIPLTVNWFQERRARCGDGVVKMGDDRECVGVTDGSYPFADHLAPVEKKIKAENELVEKHGDKYVSVAYMTSFTLTEDDSNSEESVRHELEGAYLAQYRHNRGDLSSSPKIKLLIANMGSSAAHWEHTVDELIDRKTSDDKLVAVTGLGPSDTQNLDALRRLSDNGLALVASTMTATNIEGIKGLVRVSPTNVDEAYAASAYLKKERVRRAVVVQDDARDNYYAKTLGDAFTKVFQDIEGHTLVADRMTYDSSVRGAWENELRYMPGQLCDQKPEAVFFAGRGKHLTRFLDAIANRPCQDREFMVITGDDTTNLTADDLAHAAESKVRVLYTGLAHPDMWQEDPDSVSRPSARYFQPGGLMAKWFPDDQHQDGQAIMAHDAVLTAAQGIQMAALGEVTGESVARMFHQMNSRQQVPGASGFISFQNNGNPRNKAIPILHLNAKGRSELVEVSARRGEPARKQ
;
A
#
# COMPACT_ATOMS: atom_id res chain seq x y z
N MET A 1 -8.76 -80.18 -20.08
CA MET A 1 -9.16 -78.83 -19.65
C MET A 1 -10.32 -78.38 -20.54
N PRO A 2 -11.53 -78.11 -20.03
CA PRO A 2 -12.62 -77.65 -20.87
C PRO A 2 -12.30 -76.25 -21.41
N ARG A 3 -12.36 -76.05 -22.73
CA ARG A 3 -12.28 -74.73 -23.35
C ARG A 3 -13.61 -74.03 -23.09
N LEU A 4 -13.55 -72.95 -22.32
CA LEU A 4 -14.70 -72.11 -22.02
C LEU A 4 -15.01 -71.27 -23.27
N GLU A 5 -15.83 -71.78 -24.19
CA GLU A 5 -16.24 -71.03 -25.39
C GLU A 5 -17.36 -70.05 -25.01
N TRP A 6 -17.00 -68.79 -24.79
CA TRP A 6 -17.98 -67.73 -24.56
C TRP A 6 -18.67 -67.36 -25.88
N PRO A 7 -20.01 -67.30 -25.92
CA PRO A 7 -20.72 -66.80 -27.09
C PRO A 7 -20.26 -65.38 -27.42
N LEU A 8 -20.01 -65.08 -28.70
CA LEU A 8 -19.56 -63.77 -29.20
C LEU A 8 -20.38 -62.58 -28.66
N HIS A 9 -21.68 -62.77 -28.44
CA HIS A 9 -22.55 -61.72 -27.88
C HIS A 9 -22.24 -61.41 -26.41
N ILE A 10 -21.78 -62.39 -25.61
CA ILE A 10 -21.37 -62.19 -24.22
C ILE A 10 -20.01 -61.50 -24.19
N VAL A 11 -19.04 -61.94 -25.00
CA VAL A 11 -17.73 -61.29 -25.12
C VAL A 11 -17.89 -59.83 -25.53
N ARG A 12 -18.74 -59.54 -26.53
CA ARG A 12 -19.03 -58.17 -26.97
C ARG A 12 -19.66 -57.31 -25.86
N ARG A 13 -20.60 -57.86 -25.08
CA ARG A 13 -21.21 -57.14 -23.95
C ARG A 13 -20.21 -56.86 -22.83
N VAL A 14 -19.33 -57.82 -22.52
CA VAL A 14 -18.28 -57.62 -21.51
C VAL A 14 -17.27 -56.58 -21.97
N VAL A 15 -16.79 -56.66 -23.22
CA VAL A 15 -15.85 -55.68 -23.78
C VAL A 15 -16.47 -54.28 -23.79
N ILE A 16 -17.72 -54.13 -24.23
CA ILE A 16 -18.43 -52.84 -24.16
C ILE A 16 -18.57 -52.36 -22.72
N GLY A 17 -18.93 -53.24 -21.79
CA GLY A 17 -19.04 -52.90 -20.36
C GLY A 17 -17.73 -52.42 -19.76
N VAL A 18 -16.61 -53.08 -20.07
CA VAL A 18 -15.26 -52.69 -19.63
C VAL A 18 -14.85 -51.35 -20.24
N ILE A 19 -15.10 -51.13 -21.54
CA ILE A 19 -14.80 -49.85 -22.19
C ILE A 19 -15.63 -48.72 -21.57
N VAL A 20 -16.93 -48.93 -21.36
CA VAL A 20 -17.81 -47.93 -20.72
C VAL A 20 -17.34 -47.61 -19.31
N LEU A 21 -17.00 -48.63 -18.51
CA LEU A 21 -16.46 -48.43 -17.16
C LEU A 21 -15.12 -47.69 -17.18
N ALA A 22 -14.21 -48.01 -18.10
CA ALA A 22 -12.94 -47.32 -18.24
C ALA A 22 -13.12 -45.85 -18.67
N VAL A 23 -14.03 -45.58 -19.60
CA VAL A 23 -14.38 -44.21 -20.03
C VAL A 23 -15.01 -43.43 -18.88
N LEU A 24 -15.97 -44.01 -18.16
CA LEU A 24 -16.59 -43.35 -17.01
C LEU A 24 -15.60 -43.11 -15.87
N ALA A 25 -14.68 -44.05 -15.61
CA ALA A 25 -13.64 -43.91 -14.61
C ALA A 25 -12.67 -42.74 -14.89
N VAL A 26 -12.53 -42.30 -16.14
CA VAL A 26 -11.72 -41.13 -16.52
C VAL A 26 -12.59 -39.88 -16.67
N ALA A 27 -13.75 -39.99 -17.33
CA ALA A 27 -14.62 -38.87 -17.62
C ALA A 27 -15.27 -38.28 -16.37
N ILE A 28 -15.66 -39.11 -15.39
CA ILE A 28 -16.29 -38.63 -14.16
C ILE A 28 -15.31 -37.78 -13.33
N PRO A 29 -14.07 -38.22 -13.00
CA PRO A 29 -13.12 -37.37 -12.29
C PRO A 29 -12.78 -36.08 -13.05
N LEU A 30 -12.59 -36.15 -14.37
CA LEU A 30 -12.31 -34.96 -15.18
C LEU A 30 -13.47 -33.97 -15.18
N THR A 31 -14.72 -34.45 -15.30
CA THR A 31 -15.90 -33.57 -15.26
C THR A 31 -16.15 -33.00 -13.87
N VAL A 32 -15.96 -33.79 -12.80
CA VAL A 32 -16.07 -33.32 -11.42
C VAL A 32 -14.99 -32.28 -11.12
N ASN A 33 -13.73 -32.56 -11.47
CA ASN A 33 -12.62 -31.63 -11.28
C ASN A 33 -12.85 -30.33 -12.06
N TRP A 34 -13.24 -30.43 -13.34
CA TRP A 34 -13.59 -29.27 -14.15
C TRP A 34 -14.74 -28.44 -13.56
N PHE A 35 -15.78 -29.09 -13.00
CA PHE A 35 -16.91 -28.40 -12.38
C PHE A 35 -16.53 -27.74 -11.04
N GLN A 36 -15.65 -28.37 -10.27
CA GLN A 36 -15.11 -27.82 -9.03
C GLN A 36 -14.18 -26.63 -9.32
N GLU A 37 -13.26 -26.76 -10.28
CA GLU A 37 -12.40 -25.66 -10.75
C GLU A 37 -13.23 -24.49 -11.27
N ARG A 38 -14.25 -24.73 -12.11
CA ARG A 38 -15.14 -23.65 -12.58
C ARG A 38 -15.89 -22.97 -11.45
N ARG A 39 -16.33 -23.71 -10.44
CA ARG A 39 -16.96 -23.13 -9.25
C ARG A 39 -15.97 -22.35 -8.38
N ALA A 40 -14.69 -22.71 -8.43
CA ALA A 40 -13.61 -22.06 -7.70
C ALA A 40 -13.04 -20.84 -8.44
N ARG A 41 -13.40 -20.56 -9.70
CA ARG A 41 -12.92 -19.37 -10.43
C ARG A 41 -13.87 -18.19 -10.28
N CYS A 42 -13.29 -16.98 -10.19
CA CYS A 42 -14.02 -15.72 -10.35
C CYS A 42 -13.81 -15.14 -11.76
N GLY A 43 -12.58 -15.24 -12.27
CA GLY A 43 -12.17 -14.77 -13.58
C GLY A 43 -10.88 -15.44 -14.04
N ASP A 44 -10.34 -15.05 -15.19
CA ASP A 44 -9.03 -15.52 -15.64
C ASP A 44 -7.95 -14.96 -14.71
N GLY A 45 -7.11 -15.85 -14.15
CA GLY A 45 -6.13 -15.50 -13.12
C GLY A 45 -6.72 -15.17 -11.74
N VAL A 46 -8.03 -15.38 -11.53
CA VAL A 46 -8.69 -15.04 -10.24
C VAL A 46 -9.53 -16.20 -9.73
N VAL A 47 -9.27 -16.63 -8.49
CA VAL A 47 -9.89 -17.78 -7.85
C VAL A 47 -10.49 -17.43 -6.48
N LYS A 48 -11.44 -18.26 -6.05
CA LYS A 48 -12.09 -18.19 -4.74
C LYS A 48 -11.24 -18.92 -3.72
N MET A 49 -10.83 -18.23 -2.67
CA MET A 49 -10.01 -18.75 -1.58
C MET A 49 -10.68 -18.50 -0.23
N GLY A 50 -10.28 -19.30 0.77
CA GLY A 50 -10.82 -19.22 2.12
C GLY A 50 -12.29 -19.65 2.25
N ASP A 51 -12.79 -19.60 3.48
CA ASP A 51 -14.17 -19.98 3.81
C ASP A 51 -15.18 -18.98 3.24
N ASP A 52 -14.81 -17.70 3.16
CA ASP A 52 -15.62 -16.62 2.60
C ASP A 52 -15.62 -16.60 1.07
N ARG A 53 -14.85 -17.51 0.44
CA ARG A 53 -14.74 -17.64 -1.01
C ARG A 53 -14.34 -16.33 -1.70
N GLU A 54 -13.41 -15.63 -1.07
CA GLU A 54 -12.86 -14.37 -1.51
C GLU A 54 -12.13 -14.51 -2.86
N CYS A 55 -12.36 -13.58 -3.78
CA CYS A 55 -11.73 -13.59 -5.10
C CYS A 55 -10.34 -12.97 -5.07
N VAL A 56 -9.30 -13.80 -5.18
CA VAL A 56 -7.88 -13.40 -5.12
C VAL A 56 -7.11 -13.87 -6.35
N GLY A 57 -5.93 -13.31 -6.60
CA GLY A 57 -5.07 -13.63 -7.74
C GLY A 57 -4.69 -12.41 -8.57
N VAL A 58 -4.29 -12.63 -9.83
CA VAL A 58 -3.71 -11.61 -10.72
C VAL A 58 -4.52 -11.45 -12.00
N THR A 59 -4.90 -10.20 -12.31
CA THR A 59 -5.61 -9.83 -13.55
C THR A 59 -4.89 -8.68 -14.27
N ASP A 60 -5.17 -8.51 -15.55
CA ASP A 60 -4.75 -7.37 -16.38
C ASP A 60 -5.79 -6.23 -16.42
N GLY A 61 -6.77 -6.27 -15.50
CA GLY A 61 -7.95 -5.41 -15.45
C GLY A 61 -9.19 -6.02 -16.13
N SER A 62 -9.14 -7.29 -16.52
CA SER A 62 -10.27 -8.05 -17.09
C SER A 62 -11.28 -8.53 -16.04
N TYR A 63 -10.86 -8.66 -14.79
CA TYR A 63 -11.74 -8.99 -13.67
C TYR A 63 -11.78 -7.84 -12.67
N PRO A 64 -12.96 -7.29 -12.35
CA PRO A 64 -13.07 -6.27 -11.32
C PRO A 64 -13.14 -6.89 -9.92
N PHE A 65 -12.18 -6.56 -9.05
CA PHE A 65 -12.16 -7.10 -7.68
C PHE A 65 -13.27 -6.54 -6.79
N ALA A 66 -13.66 -5.29 -7.02
CA ALA A 66 -14.75 -4.61 -6.33
C ALA A 66 -15.40 -3.57 -7.26
N ASP A 67 -16.68 -3.26 -7.01
CA ASP A 67 -17.45 -2.35 -7.88
C ASP A 67 -16.82 -0.96 -7.99
N HIS A 68 -16.24 -0.46 -6.89
CA HIS A 68 -15.58 0.85 -6.85
C HIS A 68 -14.26 0.90 -7.65
N LEU A 69 -13.66 -0.26 -7.97
CA LEU A 69 -12.40 -0.35 -8.73
C LEU A 69 -12.62 -0.48 -10.24
N ALA A 70 -13.81 -0.96 -10.65
CA ALA A 70 -14.12 -1.23 -12.05
C ALA A 70 -13.81 -0.06 -13.03
N PRO A 71 -14.03 1.23 -12.68
CA PRO A 71 -13.68 2.34 -13.56
C PRO A 71 -12.19 2.44 -13.88
N VAL A 72 -11.31 2.23 -12.90
CA VAL A 72 -9.86 2.30 -13.07
C VAL A 72 -9.30 1.00 -13.68
N GLU A 73 -9.79 -0.16 -13.26
CA GLU A 73 -9.39 -1.46 -13.81
C GLU A 73 -9.66 -1.54 -15.32
N LYS A 74 -10.80 -1.01 -15.77
CA LYS A 74 -11.13 -0.91 -17.20
C LYS A 74 -10.16 -0.02 -17.97
N LYS A 75 -9.66 1.07 -17.36
CA LYS A 75 -8.66 1.95 -17.98
C LYS A 75 -7.30 1.27 -18.08
N ILE A 76 -6.89 0.54 -17.04
CA ILE A 76 -5.68 -0.28 -17.02
C ILE A 76 -5.73 -1.34 -18.12
N LYS A 77 -6.84 -2.09 -18.21
CA LYS A 77 -7.07 -3.07 -19.27
C LYS A 77 -6.95 -2.45 -20.66
N ALA A 78 -7.58 -1.32 -20.89
CA ALA A 78 -7.52 -0.64 -22.18
C ALA A 78 -6.09 -0.20 -22.53
N GLU A 79 -5.29 0.26 -21.57
CA GLU A 79 -3.89 0.59 -21.78
C GLU A 79 -3.03 -0.65 -22.06
N ASN A 80 -3.28 -1.77 -21.37
CA ASN A 80 -2.64 -3.05 -21.61
C ASN A 80 -2.92 -3.58 -23.04
N GLU A 81 -4.18 -3.55 -23.48
CA GLU A 81 -4.57 -4.00 -24.82
C GLU A 81 -3.96 -3.13 -25.94
N LEU A 82 -3.73 -1.83 -25.69
CA LEU A 82 -3.09 -0.93 -26.64
C LEU A 82 -1.64 -1.32 -26.91
N VAL A 83 -0.89 -1.71 -25.86
CA VAL A 83 0.50 -2.17 -25.95
C VAL A 83 0.61 -3.41 -26.85
N GLU A 84 -0.30 -4.38 -26.65
CA GLU A 84 -0.33 -5.61 -27.45
C GLU A 84 -0.75 -5.34 -28.89
N LYS A 85 -1.78 -4.53 -29.11
CA LYS A 85 -2.32 -4.22 -30.44
C LYS A 85 -1.29 -3.52 -31.34
N HIS A 86 -0.43 -2.69 -30.77
CA HIS A 86 0.63 -2.01 -31.51
C HIS A 86 1.87 -2.88 -31.78
N GLY A 87 1.98 -4.04 -31.10
CA GLY A 87 3.17 -4.88 -31.18
C GLY A 87 4.40 -4.23 -30.53
N ASP A 88 4.17 -3.36 -29.54
CA ASP A 88 5.25 -2.67 -28.84
C ASP A 88 6.10 -3.66 -28.03
N LYS A 89 7.39 -3.38 -27.86
CA LYS A 89 8.21 -4.12 -26.88
C LYS A 89 7.69 -3.79 -25.48
N TYR A 90 7.32 -4.80 -24.70
CA TYR A 90 6.78 -4.60 -23.36
C TYR A 90 7.38 -5.55 -22.32
N VAL A 91 7.21 -5.14 -21.06
CA VAL A 91 7.36 -5.96 -19.85
C VAL A 91 6.14 -5.73 -18.95
N SER A 92 5.93 -6.59 -17.95
CA SER A 92 4.86 -6.40 -16.98
C SER A 92 5.37 -5.87 -15.64
N VAL A 93 4.56 -5.02 -15.03
CA VAL A 93 4.69 -4.54 -13.65
C VAL A 93 3.39 -4.89 -12.94
N ALA A 94 3.44 -5.48 -11.76
CA ALA A 94 2.25 -5.71 -10.94
C ALA A 94 2.10 -4.60 -9.91
N TYR A 95 0.87 -4.14 -9.67
CA TYR A 95 0.48 -3.41 -8.48
C TYR A 95 -0.22 -4.38 -7.55
N MET A 96 0.39 -4.66 -6.39
CA MET A 96 -0.05 -5.70 -5.46
C MET A 96 -0.47 -5.09 -4.11
N THR A 97 -1.69 -5.39 -3.68
CA THR A 97 -2.24 -5.03 -2.35
C THR A 97 -3.51 -5.86 -2.08
N SER A 98 -4.24 -5.55 -1.03
CA SER A 98 -5.58 -6.09 -0.75
C SER A 98 -6.64 -5.24 -1.46
N PHE A 99 -7.38 -5.85 -2.39
CA PHE A 99 -8.46 -5.21 -3.16
C PHE A 99 -9.86 -5.64 -2.73
N THR A 100 -9.96 -6.73 -1.98
CA THR A 100 -11.20 -7.25 -1.41
C THR A 100 -11.17 -6.99 0.09
N LEU A 101 -11.57 -5.77 0.48
CA LEU A 101 -11.43 -5.30 1.84
C LEU A 101 -12.59 -5.77 2.74
N THR A 102 -12.30 -5.94 4.03
CA THR A 102 -13.27 -6.17 5.10
C THR A 102 -13.06 -5.16 6.23
N GLU A 103 -13.86 -5.25 7.29
CA GLU A 103 -13.72 -4.40 8.48
C GLU A 103 -12.41 -4.60 9.27
N ASP A 104 -11.69 -5.70 9.00
CA ASP A 104 -10.39 -5.99 9.61
C ASP A 104 -9.23 -5.25 8.89
N ASP A 105 -9.44 -4.80 7.65
CA ASP A 105 -8.42 -4.08 6.89
C ASP A 105 -8.20 -2.66 7.41
N SER A 106 -6.94 -2.22 7.37
CA SER A 106 -6.60 -0.83 7.74
C SER A 106 -6.88 0.16 6.63
N ASN A 107 -6.81 -0.24 5.37
CA ASN A 107 -7.07 0.66 4.25
C ASN A 107 -8.58 0.76 3.98
N SER A 108 -9.03 1.92 3.50
CA SER A 108 -10.41 2.09 3.04
C SER A 108 -10.54 1.76 1.55
N GLU A 109 -11.76 1.48 1.09
CA GLU A 109 -12.07 1.31 -0.34
C GLU A 109 -11.62 2.51 -1.19
N GLU A 110 -11.79 3.72 -0.66
CA GLU A 110 -11.34 4.96 -1.29
C GLU A 110 -9.82 5.01 -1.44
N SER A 111 -9.07 4.70 -0.37
CA SER A 111 -7.60 4.65 -0.39
C SER A 111 -7.08 3.70 -1.47
N VAL A 112 -7.61 2.47 -1.51
CA VAL A 112 -7.18 1.44 -2.47
C VAL A 112 -7.61 1.78 -3.91
N ARG A 113 -8.75 2.46 -4.09
CA ARG A 113 -9.14 3.02 -5.40
C ARG A 113 -8.12 4.04 -5.88
N HIS A 114 -7.79 5.03 -5.04
CA HIS A 114 -6.83 6.08 -5.37
C HIS A 114 -5.44 5.50 -5.69
N GLU A 115 -5.00 4.46 -4.97
CA GLU A 115 -3.78 3.73 -5.29
C GLU A 115 -3.76 3.23 -6.74
N LEU A 116 -4.79 2.52 -7.19
CA LEU A 116 -4.86 2.03 -8.58
C LEU A 116 -4.95 3.15 -9.60
N GLU A 117 -5.61 4.26 -9.28
CA GLU A 117 -5.70 5.42 -10.17
C GLU A 117 -4.34 6.09 -10.37
N GLY A 118 -3.56 6.20 -9.30
CA GLY A 118 -2.17 6.64 -9.34
C GLY A 118 -1.28 5.72 -10.16
N ALA A 119 -1.41 4.41 -9.95
CA ALA A 119 -0.71 3.38 -10.71
C ALA A 119 -1.03 3.47 -12.21
N TYR A 120 -2.31 3.63 -12.56
CA TYR A 120 -2.77 3.84 -13.93
C TYR A 120 -2.16 5.10 -14.56
N LEU A 121 -2.15 6.23 -13.83
CA LEU A 121 -1.54 7.46 -14.33
C LEU A 121 -0.06 7.24 -14.67
N ALA A 122 0.70 6.55 -13.82
CA ALA A 122 2.11 6.26 -14.10
C ALA A 122 2.29 5.37 -15.34
N GLN A 123 1.45 4.34 -15.48
CA GLN A 123 1.42 3.49 -16.68
C GLN A 123 1.18 4.32 -17.94
N TYR A 124 0.12 5.14 -17.96
CA TYR A 124 -0.21 6.01 -19.09
C TYR A 124 0.95 6.94 -19.44
N ARG A 125 1.58 7.57 -18.43
CA ARG A 125 2.68 8.51 -18.62
C ARG A 125 3.90 7.85 -19.26
N HIS A 126 4.27 6.65 -18.81
CA HIS A 126 5.38 5.87 -19.36
C HIS A 126 5.08 5.29 -20.75
N ASN A 127 3.83 4.89 -20.99
CA ASN A 127 3.46 4.26 -22.26
C ASN A 127 3.30 5.28 -23.38
N ARG A 128 2.68 6.42 -23.13
CA ARG A 128 2.36 7.40 -24.19
C ARG A 128 2.26 8.85 -23.75
N GLY A 129 2.44 9.14 -22.45
CA GLY A 129 2.40 10.50 -21.93
C GLY A 129 3.73 11.24 -22.01
N ASP A 130 3.95 12.14 -21.06
CA ASP A 130 5.12 13.03 -21.00
C ASP A 130 6.44 12.33 -20.68
N LEU A 131 6.38 11.08 -20.21
CA LEU A 131 7.54 10.25 -19.89
C LEU A 131 7.61 9.01 -20.81
N SER A 132 7.02 9.09 -22.00
CA SER A 132 6.94 7.97 -22.94
C SER A 132 8.31 7.33 -23.19
N SER A 133 8.42 6.04 -22.94
CA SER A 133 9.67 5.28 -23.04
C SER A 133 9.44 3.85 -23.55
N SER A 134 10.51 3.07 -23.68
CA SER A 134 10.51 1.68 -24.12
C SER A 134 11.43 0.85 -23.20
N PRO A 135 11.07 -0.42 -22.87
CA PRO A 135 9.83 -1.10 -23.23
C PRO A 135 8.60 -0.49 -22.55
N LYS A 136 7.42 -0.66 -23.17
CA LYS A 136 6.11 -0.32 -22.60
C LYS A 136 5.79 -1.22 -21.40
N ILE A 137 4.83 -0.80 -20.58
CA ILE A 137 4.41 -1.49 -19.38
C ILE A 137 3.00 -2.00 -19.54
N LYS A 138 2.82 -3.32 -19.37
CA LYS A 138 1.55 -3.90 -18.97
C LYS A 138 1.44 -3.82 -17.44
N LEU A 139 0.40 -3.17 -16.93
CA LEU A 139 0.15 -3.08 -15.50
C LEU A 139 -0.81 -4.21 -15.09
N LEU A 140 -0.34 -5.12 -14.26
CA LEU A 140 -1.14 -6.19 -13.66
C LEU A 140 -1.66 -5.74 -12.29
N ILE A 141 -2.81 -6.25 -11.90
CA ILE A 141 -3.49 -5.96 -10.63
C ILE A 141 -3.50 -7.27 -9.85
N ALA A 142 -2.83 -7.28 -8.70
CA ALA A 142 -2.62 -8.48 -7.89
C ALA A 142 -3.28 -8.33 -6.52
N ASN A 143 -4.36 -9.08 -6.30
CA ASN A 143 -5.11 -9.07 -5.04
C ASN A 143 -4.65 -10.20 -4.12
N MET A 144 -4.23 -9.86 -2.90
CA MET A 144 -3.84 -10.84 -1.87
C MET A 144 -4.99 -11.24 -0.93
N GLY A 145 -6.18 -10.69 -1.13
CA GLY A 145 -7.29 -10.85 -0.19
C GLY A 145 -7.17 -9.93 1.02
N SER A 146 -8.23 -9.84 1.82
CA SER A 146 -8.31 -9.07 3.06
C SER A 146 -7.17 -9.43 4.00
N SER A 147 -6.53 -8.42 4.61
CA SER A 147 -5.37 -8.58 5.51
C SER A 147 -4.22 -9.40 4.90
N ALA A 148 -4.12 -9.40 3.57
CA ALA A 148 -3.20 -10.24 2.80
C ALA A 148 -3.30 -11.75 3.13
N ALA A 149 -4.48 -12.23 3.54
CA ALA A 149 -4.67 -13.61 4.03
C ALA A 149 -4.31 -14.70 3.00
N HIS A 150 -4.29 -14.36 1.72
CA HIS A 150 -4.00 -15.26 0.61
C HIS A 150 -2.75 -14.86 -0.18
N TRP A 151 -1.83 -14.11 0.44
CA TRP A 151 -0.62 -13.60 -0.21
C TRP A 151 0.21 -14.69 -0.91
N GLU A 152 0.31 -15.90 -0.34
CA GLU A 152 1.11 -16.99 -0.90
C GLU A 152 0.66 -17.36 -2.31
N HIS A 153 -0.66 -17.47 -2.51
CA HIS A 153 -1.26 -17.82 -3.79
C HIS A 153 -0.92 -16.77 -4.85
N THR A 154 -1.18 -15.49 -4.53
CA THR A 154 -0.97 -14.37 -5.43
C THR A 154 0.52 -14.18 -5.76
N VAL A 155 1.41 -14.35 -4.76
CA VAL A 155 2.86 -14.27 -4.96
C VAL A 155 3.37 -15.40 -5.86
N ASP A 156 2.89 -16.63 -5.69
CA ASP A 156 3.25 -17.74 -6.57
C ASP A 156 2.82 -17.48 -8.02
N GLU A 157 1.62 -16.95 -8.21
CA GLU A 157 1.13 -16.54 -9.54
C GLU A 157 2.01 -15.46 -10.20
N LEU A 158 2.54 -14.52 -9.42
CA LEU A 158 3.46 -13.49 -9.90
C LEU A 158 4.84 -14.06 -10.23
N ILE A 159 5.35 -14.98 -9.41
CA ILE A 159 6.64 -15.65 -9.66
C ILE A 159 6.58 -16.43 -10.98
N ASP A 160 5.50 -17.18 -11.22
CA ASP A 160 5.29 -17.92 -12.47
C ASP A 160 5.25 -17.00 -13.70
N ARG A 161 4.75 -15.77 -13.53
CA ARG A 161 4.69 -14.78 -14.62
C ARG A 161 6.04 -14.20 -15.03
N LYS A 162 7.09 -14.35 -14.22
CA LYS A 162 8.46 -13.93 -14.57
C LYS A 162 8.95 -14.58 -15.86
N THR A 163 8.65 -15.86 -16.05
CA THR A 163 9.14 -16.68 -17.17
C THR A 163 8.09 -16.96 -18.24
N SER A 164 6.84 -16.56 -18.00
CA SER A 164 5.74 -16.61 -18.97
C SER A 164 5.82 -15.48 -20.02
N ASP A 165 4.87 -15.47 -20.97
CA ASP A 165 4.72 -14.40 -21.95
C ASP A 165 4.38 -13.02 -21.34
N ASP A 166 3.91 -12.98 -20.08
CA ASP A 166 3.67 -11.73 -19.35
C ASP A 166 4.97 -10.99 -19.03
N LYS A 167 6.11 -11.69 -18.86
CA LYS A 167 7.43 -11.09 -18.58
C LYS A 167 7.38 -10.12 -17.39
N LEU A 168 6.90 -10.61 -16.25
CA LEU A 168 6.86 -9.81 -15.03
C LEU A 168 8.28 -9.50 -14.54
N VAL A 169 8.59 -8.20 -14.37
CA VAL A 169 9.91 -7.75 -13.92
C VAL A 169 9.88 -7.02 -12.59
N ALA A 170 8.74 -6.41 -12.24
CA ALA A 170 8.63 -5.65 -10.99
C ALA A 170 7.26 -5.82 -10.33
N VAL A 171 7.26 -5.74 -9.01
CA VAL A 171 6.05 -5.62 -8.18
C VAL A 171 6.13 -4.31 -7.42
N THR A 172 5.07 -3.55 -7.51
CA THR A 172 4.88 -2.23 -6.90
C THR A 172 3.66 -2.30 -5.98
N GLY A 173 3.52 -1.33 -5.10
CA GLY A 173 2.44 -1.32 -4.12
C GLY A 173 2.92 -1.83 -2.77
N LEU A 174 2.09 -2.63 -2.13
CA LEU A 174 2.15 -3.13 -0.76
C LEU A 174 2.25 -2.08 0.35
N GLY A 175 1.74 -2.54 1.50
CA GLY A 175 1.07 -1.78 2.52
C GLY A 175 -0.19 -2.58 2.87
N PRO A 176 -0.55 -2.77 4.15
CA PRO A 176 0.11 -2.21 5.33
C PRO A 176 1.44 -2.89 5.75
N SER A 177 2.22 -2.22 6.61
CA SER A 177 3.47 -2.80 7.15
C SER A 177 3.21 -3.82 8.26
N ASP A 178 2.88 -5.05 7.88
CA ASP A 178 2.62 -6.19 8.75
C ASP A 178 3.44 -7.44 8.37
N THR A 179 3.22 -8.54 9.08
CA THR A 179 3.92 -9.81 8.87
C THR A 179 3.66 -10.40 7.47
N GLN A 180 2.40 -10.51 7.06
CA GLN A 180 2.00 -11.12 5.78
C GLN A 180 2.57 -10.36 4.58
N ASN A 181 2.46 -9.03 4.57
CA ASN A 181 3.01 -8.19 3.51
C ASN A 181 4.55 -8.28 3.46
N LEU A 182 5.21 -8.35 4.63
CA LEU A 182 6.67 -8.48 4.69
C LEU A 182 7.16 -9.84 4.18
N ASP A 183 6.43 -10.91 4.48
CA ASP A 183 6.76 -12.25 3.99
C ASP A 183 6.50 -12.39 2.48
N ALA A 184 5.45 -11.76 1.96
CA ALA A 184 5.22 -11.61 0.53
C ALA A 184 6.39 -10.90 -0.17
N LEU A 185 6.85 -9.76 0.37
CA LEU A 185 8.02 -9.05 -0.15
C LEU A 185 9.28 -9.92 -0.17
N ARG A 186 9.56 -10.64 0.92
CA ARG A 186 10.73 -11.53 1.00
C ARG A 186 10.68 -12.62 -0.07
N ARG A 187 9.53 -13.29 -0.22
CA ARG A 187 9.36 -14.36 -1.21
C ARG A 187 9.52 -13.84 -2.64
N LEU A 188 8.99 -12.66 -2.97
CA LEU A 188 9.19 -12.04 -4.28
C LEU A 188 10.66 -11.65 -4.52
N SER A 189 11.33 -11.08 -3.50
CA SER A 189 12.75 -10.72 -3.54
C SER A 189 13.64 -11.94 -3.77
N ASP A 190 13.37 -13.04 -3.05
CA ASP A 190 14.12 -14.29 -3.18
C ASP A 190 13.99 -14.92 -4.57
N ASN A 191 12.91 -14.60 -5.29
CA ASN A 191 12.67 -15.00 -6.68
C ASN A 191 13.13 -13.96 -7.73
N GLY A 192 13.83 -12.90 -7.29
CA GLY A 192 14.53 -11.97 -8.17
C GLY A 192 13.63 -10.96 -8.88
N LEU A 193 12.45 -10.65 -8.32
CA LEU A 193 11.62 -9.53 -8.77
C LEU A 193 12.13 -8.21 -8.19
N ALA A 194 12.04 -7.13 -8.97
CA ALA A 194 12.28 -5.78 -8.45
C ALA A 194 11.08 -5.31 -7.63
N LEU A 195 11.31 -4.73 -6.46
CA LEU A 195 10.23 -4.36 -5.54
C LEU A 195 10.26 -2.86 -5.25
N VAL A 196 9.11 -2.21 -5.38
CA VAL A 196 8.93 -0.80 -5.00
C VAL A 196 7.75 -0.68 -4.05
N ALA A 197 8.04 -0.55 -2.76
CA ALA A 197 7.02 -0.36 -1.74
C ALA A 197 6.44 1.06 -1.79
N SER A 198 5.11 1.16 -1.86
CA SER A 198 4.39 2.42 -2.00
C SER A 198 4.17 3.14 -0.66
N THR A 199 3.64 2.43 0.34
CA THR A 199 3.17 2.99 1.62
C THR A 199 3.74 2.26 2.84
N MET A 200 4.70 1.33 2.66
CA MET A 200 5.32 0.63 3.79
C MET A 200 6.36 1.50 4.52
N THR A 201 5.97 2.12 5.62
CA THR A 201 6.80 3.05 6.41
C THR A 201 7.58 2.39 7.55
N ALA A 202 7.27 1.14 7.94
CA ALA A 202 7.93 0.49 9.07
C ALA A 202 9.46 0.43 8.93
N THR A 203 10.18 0.88 9.95
CA THR A 203 11.64 1.11 9.85
C THR A 203 12.43 -0.19 9.80
N ASN A 204 11.91 -1.27 10.37
CA ASN A 204 12.54 -2.59 10.43
C ASN A 204 12.50 -3.37 9.10
N ILE A 205 11.89 -2.82 8.04
CA ILE A 205 11.93 -3.41 6.70
C ILE A 205 13.32 -3.15 6.09
N GLU A 206 14.29 -4.00 6.42
CA GLU A 206 15.67 -3.88 5.99
C GLU A 206 16.21 -5.20 5.42
N GLY A 207 17.28 -5.14 4.64
CA GLY A 207 17.98 -6.34 4.16
C GLY A 207 17.26 -7.13 3.05
N ILE A 208 16.16 -6.62 2.49
CA ILE A 208 15.45 -7.24 1.38
C ILE A 208 16.09 -6.81 0.06
N LYS A 209 16.57 -7.79 -0.72
CA LYS A 209 17.30 -7.52 -1.96
C LYS A 209 16.35 -7.02 -3.04
N GLY A 210 16.77 -5.97 -3.76
CA GLY A 210 15.97 -5.42 -4.86
C GLY A 210 14.71 -4.66 -4.42
N LEU A 211 14.55 -4.44 -3.10
CA LEU A 211 13.53 -3.58 -2.54
C LEU A 211 14.03 -2.15 -2.43
N VAL A 212 13.21 -1.23 -2.93
CA VAL A 212 13.22 0.17 -2.52
C VAL A 212 11.83 0.58 -2.06
N ARG A 213 11.74 1.65 -1.27
CA ARG A 213 10.45 2.24 -0.88
C ARG A 213 10.41 3.72 -1.24
N VAL A 214 9.28 4.18 -1.77
CA VAL A 214 9.09 5.60 -2.09
C VAL A 214 8.53 6.40 -0.89
N SER A 215 7.92 5.71 0.08
CA SER A 215 7.49 6.26 1.35
C SER A 215 8.66 6.62 2.28
N PRO A 216 8.55 7.68 3.11
CA PRO A 216 9.46 7.88 4.24
C PRO A 216 9.48 6.66 5.17
N THR A 217 10.48 6.59 6.04
CA THR A 217 10.46 5.64 7.16
C THR A 217 9.73 6.24 8.35
N ASN A 218 9.15 5.41 9.22
CA ASN A 218 8.55 5.84 10.48
C ASN A 218 9.52 6.66 11.35
N VAL A 219 10.82 6.38 11.29
CA VAL A 219 11.83 7.22 11.94
C VAL A 219 11.90 8.61 11.31
N ASP A 220 11.86 8.72 9.98
CA ASP A 220 11.88 10.02 9.29
C ASP A 220 10.60 10.82 9.58
N GLU A 221 9.44 10.16 9.61
CA GLU A 221 8.17 10.75 10.04
C GLU A 221 8.24 11.24 11.48
N ALA A 222 8.76 10.41 12.40
CA ALA A 222 8.93 10.81 13.79
C ALA A 222 9.83 12.04 13.92
N TYR A 223 10.92 12.14 13.15
CA TYR A 223 11.75 13.35 13.11
C TYR A 223 10.98 14.57 12.61
N ALA A 224 10.17 14.43 11.54
CA ALA A 224 9.36 15.52 11.00
C ALA A 224 8.32 16.01 12.03
N ALA A 225 7.56 15.08 12.62
CA ALA A 225 6.57 15.36 13.66
C ALA A 225 7.21 16.02 14.90
N SER A 226 8.34 15.47 15.37
CA SER A 226 9.07 16.00 16.52
C SER A 226 9.64 17.40 16.26
N ALA A 227 10.18 17.65 15.06
CA ALA A 227 10.66 18.96 14.66
C ALA A 227 9.53 20.00 14.68
N TYR A 228 8.35 19.66 14.15
CA TYR A 228 7.16 20.51 14.20
C TYR A 228 6.77 20.83 15.66
N LEU A 229 6.61 19.82 16.52
CA LEU A 229 6.24 20.05 17.92
C LEU A 229 7.25 20.91 18.68
N LYS A 230 8.55 20.72 18.44
CA LYS A 230 9.61 21.52 19.06
C LYS A 230 9.57 22.98 18.59
N LYS A 231 9.29 23.22 17.30
CA LYS A 231 9.07 24.55 16.73
C LYS A 231 7.87 25.24 17.36
N GLU A 232 6.78 24.49 17.61
CA GLU A 232 5.59 24.94 18.35
C GLU A 232 5.81 25.04 19.87
N ARG A 233 7.05 24.84 20.36
CA ARG A 233 7.47 24.94 21.76
C ARG A 233 6.78 23.96 22.70
N VAL A 234 6.27 22.84 22.18
CA VAL A 234 5.75 21.72 22.98
C VAL A 234 6.91 21.07 23.73
N ARG A 235 6.83 21.02 25.06
CA ARG A 235 7.89 20.47 25.93
C ARG A 235 7.54 19.13 26.54
N ARG A 236 6.25 18.84 26.68
CA ARG A 236 5.74 17.69 27.40
C ARG A 236 4.84 16.86 26.51
N ALA A 237 5.22 15.64 26.20
CA ALA A 237 4.40 14.74 25.39
C ALA A 237 4.20 13.38 26.07
N VAL A 238 3.34 12.55 25.52
CA VAL A 238 3.23 11.12 25.85
C VAL A 238 3.01 10.34 24.56
N VAL A 239 3.42 9.08 24.56
CA VAL A 239 3.23 8.17 23.42
C VAL A 239 2.11 7.19 23.77
N VAL A 240 1.09 7.13 22.92
CA VAL A 240 0.09 6.06 22.86
C VAL A 240 0.46 5.17 21.68
N GLN A 241 0.55 3.86 21.88
CA GLN A 241 0.99 2.92 20.85
C GLN A 241 0.17 1.65 20.83
N ASP A 242 -0.11 1.16 19.61
CA ASP A 242 -0.56 -0.22 19.39
C ASP A 242 0.62 -1.21 19.56
N ASP A 243 0.46 -2.16 20.46
CA ASP A 243 1.46 -3.18 20.80
C ASP A 243 1.16 -4.55 20.17
N ALA A 244 0.19 -4.62 19.24
CA ALA A 244 -0.08 -5.82 18.46
C ALA A 244 1.20 -6.32 17.76
N ARG A 245 1.52 -7.60 17.94
CA ARG A 245 2.83 -8.17 17.55
C ARG A 245 3.13 -8.05 16.06
N ASP A 246 2.10 -8.21 15.22
CA ASP A 246 2.21 -8.19 13.77
C ASP A 246 2.11 -6.77 13.17
N ASN A 247 1.91 -5.74 13.99
CA ASN A 247 1.82 -4.36 13.53
C ASN A 247 3.20 -3.66 13.56
N TYR A 248 4.04 -3.96 12.57
CA TYR A 248 5.37 -3.34 12.47
C TYR A 248 5.34 -1.82 12.26
N TYR A 249 4.27 -1.30 11.63
CA TYR A 249 4.03 0.13 11.51
C TYR A 249 3.98 0.79 12.89
N ALA A 250 2.98 0.43 13.71
CA ALA A 250 2.78 1.07 15.00
C ALA A 250 3.97 0.89 15.93
N LYS A 251 4.55 -0.32 15.95
CA LYS A 251 5.72 -0.63 16.78
C LYS A 251 6.90 0.28 16.49
N THR A 252 7.32 0.37 15.22
CA THR A 252 8.51 1.16 14.85
C THR A 252 8.24 2.66 14.91
N LEU A 253 7.00 3.10 14.71
CA LEU A 253 6.60 4.50 14.85
C LEU A 253 6.64 4.98 16.31
N GLY A 254 6.05 4.23 17.24
CA GLY A 254 6.04 4.64 18.63
C GLY A 254 7.41 4.50 19.32
N ASP A 255 8.23 3.51 18.92
CA ASP A 255 9.65 3.46 19.30
C ASP A 255 10.40 4.71 18.80
N ALA A 256 10.14 5.14 17.56
CA ALA A 256 10.75 6.33 16.99
C ALA A 256 10.31 7.60 17.72
N PHE A 257 9.00 7.84 17.92
CA PHE A 257 8.47 8.98 18.67
C PHE A 257 9.07 9.09 20.08
N THR A 258 9.18 7.94 20.77
CA THR A 258 9.76 7.87 22.12
C THR A 258 11.19 8.42 22.12
N LYS A 259 11.99 8.03 21.11
CA LYS A 259 13.40 8.42 21.01
C LYS A 259 13.60 9.85 20.54
N VAL A 260 12.92 10.26 19.46
CA VAL A 260 13.21 11.55 18.78
C VAL A 260 12.63 12.75 19.50
N PHE A 261 11.63 12.59 20.37
CA PHE A 261 11.12 13.72 21.14
C PHE A 261 12.11 14.17 22.22
N GLN A 262 12.88 13.22 22.78
CA GLN A 262 13.81 13.45 23.88
C GLN A 262 15.27 13.67 23.42
N ASP A 263 15.53 13.79 22.12
CA ASP A 263 16.90 13.91 21.57
C ASP A 263 17.56 15.28 21.83
N ILE A 264 16.79 16.27 22.29
CA ILE A 264 17.21 17.63 22.62
C ILE A 264 16.70 17.99 24.02
N GLU A 265 17.53 18.69 24.78
CA GLU A 265 17.20 19.15 26.14
C GLU A 265 15.93 20.02 26.16
N GLY A 266 15.10 19.84 27.20
CA GLY A 266 13.87 20.62 27.40
C GLY A 266 12.60 19.97 26.84
N HIS A 267 12.71 18.80 26.21
CA HIS A 267 11.58 18.01 25.73
C HIS A 267 11.54 16.65 26.45
N THR A 268 10.40 16.30 27.04
CA THR A 268 10.26 15.11 27.91
C THR A 268 8.95 14.38 27.70
N LEU A 269 9.00 13.05 27.87
CA LEU A 269 7.79 12.24 27.95
C LEU A 269 7.30 12.23 29.40
N VAL A 270 6.04 12.58 29.62
CA VAL A 270 5.48 12.76 30.97
C VAL A 270 5.16 11.45 31.68
N ALA A 271 5.22 10.34 30.96
CA ALA A 271 4.98 8.99 31.44
C ALA A 271 5.66 7.97 30.53
N ASP A 272 5.71 6.73 31.00
CA ASP A 272 5.97 5.58 30.14
C ASP A 272 4.92 5.48 29.03
N ARG A 273 5.26 4.76 27.96
CA ARG A 273 4.37 4.56 26.81
C ARG A 273 3.06 3.91 27.27
N MET A 274 1.95 4.50 26.86
CA MET A 274 0.62 3.94 27.04
C MET A 274 0.33 2.99 25.88
N THR A 275 -0.11 1.78 26.15
CA THR A 275 -0.28 0.74 25.12
C THR A 275 -1.69 0.18 25.08
N TYR A 276 -2.13 -0.18 23.89
CA TYR A 276 -3.31 -1.03 23.63
C TYR A 276 -2.92 -2.13 22.64
N ASP A 277 -3.65 -3.24 22.59
CA ASP A 277 -3.34 -4.34 21.65
C ASP A 277 -4.50 -4.53 20.65
N SER A 278 -4.32 -4.03 19.42
CA SER A 278 -5.36 -4.11 18.37
C SER A 278 -5.76 -5.54 18.00
N SER A 279 -4.92 -6.54 18.29
CA SER A 279 -5.20 -7.94 17.96
C SER A 279 -6.22 -8.57 18.91
N VAL A 280 -6.45 -7.98 20.09
CA VAL A 280 -7.38 -8.51 21.09
C VAL A 280 -8.79 -7.94 20.84
N ARG A 281 -9.55 -8.63 19.99
CA ARG A 281 -10.94 -8.26 19.64
C ARG A 281 -11.79 -7.99 20.89
N GLY A 282 -12.46 -6.83 20.91
CA GLY A 282 -13.36 -6.40 21.98
C GLY A 282 -12.68 -5.85 23.25
N ALA A 283 -11.35 -5.97 23.38
CA ALA A 283 -10.61 -5.41 24.51
C ALA A 283 -9.97 -4.07 24.18
N TRP A 284 -9.37 -3.93 22.99
CA TRP A 284 -8.59 -2.75 22.61
C TRP A 284 -9.38 -1.44 22.69
N GLU A 285 -10.68 -1.45 22.36
CA GLU A 285 -11.55 -0.27 22.49
C GLU A 285 -11.67 0.18 23.95
N ASN A 286 -11.80 -0.79 24.87
CA ASN A 286 -11.85 -0.50 26.31
C ASN A 286 -10.50 0.02 26.81
N GLU A 287 -9.38 -0.51 26.34
CA GLU A 287 -8.04 -0.02 26.70
C GLU A 287 -7.88 1.46 26.33
N LEU A 288 -8.21 1.82 25.08
CA LEU A 288 -8.18 3.21 24.62
C LEU A 288 -9.12 4.11 25.43
N ARG A 289 -10.31 3.63 25.78
CA ARG A 289 -11.32 4.39 26.53
C ARG A 289 -10.84 4.89 27.90
N TYR A 290 -9.94 4.17 28.57
CA TYR A 290 -9.43 4.56 29.89
C TYR A 290 -8.19 5.45 29.84
N MET A 291 -7.54 5.60 28.69
CA MET A 291 -6.33 6.43 28.55
C MET A 291 -6.55 7.92 28.85
N PRO A 292 -7.64 8.57 28.38
CA PRO A 292 -7.82 10.01 28.57
C PRO A 292 -7.84 10.50 30.02
N GLY A 293 -8.30 9.67 30.97
CA GLY A 293 -8.22 9.98 32.40
C GLY A 293 -6.77 10.16 32.86
N GLN A 294 -5.88 9.26 32.44
CA GLN A 294 -4.46 9.34 32.76
C GLN A 294 -3.80 10.54 32.06
N LEU A 295 -4.21 10.86 30.83
CA LEU A 295 -3.75 12.06 30.12
C LEU A 295 -4.13 13.35 30.87
N CYS A 296 -5.34 13.41 31.44
CA CYS A 296 -5.75 14.52 32.29
C CYS A 296 -4.84 14.70 33.52
N ASP A 297 -4.42 13.60 34.15
CA ASP A 297 -3.57 13.60 35.34
C ASP A 297 -2.11 13.96 35.03
N GLN A 298 -1.54 13.35 33.99
CA GLN A 298 -0.13 13.52 33.59
C GLN A 298 0.14 14.90 32.96
N LYS A 299 -0.91 15.49 32.39
CA LYS A 299 -0.87 16.82 31.79
C LYS A 299 0.14 17.00 30.64
N PRO A 300 0.19 16.12 29.61
CA PRO A 300 0.98 16.40 28.41
C PRO A 300 0.38 17.61 27.64
N GLU A 301 1.22 18.24 26.82
CA GLU A 301 0.84 19.24 25.83
C GLU A 301 0.50 18.58 24.48
N ALA A 302 1.17 17.46 24.17
CA ALA A 302 0.91 16.67 22.97
C ALA A 302 0.85 15.16 23.24
N VAL A 303 0.10 14.44 22.41
CA VAL A 303 0.05 12.99 22.37
C VAL A 303 0.59 12.55 21.01
N PHE A 304 1.69 11.80 21.02
CA PHE A 304 2.07 11.00 19.87
C PHE A 304 1.20 9.75 19.84
N PHE A 305 0.48 9.53 18.74
CA PHE A 305 -0.34 8.35 18.53
C PHE A 305 0.31 7.45 17.47
N ALA A 306 0.82 6.31 17.88
CA ALA A 306 1.42 5.30 17.02
C ALA A 306 0.45 4.10 16.87
N GLY A 307 -0.57 4.29 16.04
CA GLY A 307 -1.59 3.31 15.74
C GLY A 307 -2.22 3.60 14.38
N ARG A 308 -3.07 2.70 13.90
CA ARG A 308 -3.74 2.83 12.59
C ARG A 308 -4.99 3.69 12.67
N GLY A 309 -5.47 4.18 11.52
CA GLY A 309 -6.59 5.09 11.43
C GLY A 309 -7.87 4.61 12.13
N LYS A 310 -8.25 3.33 11.97
CA LYS A 310 -9.37 2.70 12.71
C LYS A 310 -9.28 2.88 14.23
N HIS A 311 -8.08 2.73 14.80
CA HIS A 311 -7.86 2.86 16.24
C HIS A 311 -7.74 4.32 16.66
N LEU A 312 -7.17 5.16 15.79
CA LEU A 312 -7.13 6.60 15.98
C LEU A 312 -8.56 7.16 16.11
N THR A 313 -9.50 6.72 15.28
CA THR A 313 -10.92 7.10 15.39
C THR A 313 -11.46 6.89 16.81
N ARG A 314 -11.25 5.70 17.38
CA ARG A 314 -11.69 5.39 18.75
C ARG A 314 -10.93 6.16 19.82
N PHE A 315 -9.63 6.41 19.61
CA PHE A 315 -8.85 7.22 20.54
C PHE A 315 -9.32 8.69 20.53
N LEU A 316 -9.64 9.24 19.36
CA LEU A 316 -10.16 10.61 19.21
C LEU A 316 -11.53 10.76 19.89
N ASP A 317 -12.43 9.78 19.72
CA ASP A 317 -13.70 9.75 20.45
C ASP A 317 -13.48 9.70 21.98
N ALA A 318 -12.59 8.83 22.44
CA ALA A 318 -12.29 8.71 23.86
C ALA A 318 -11.71 10.00 24.45
N ILE A 319 -10.73 10.63 23.77
CA ILE A 319 -10.10 11.86 24.27
C ILE A 319 -11.02 13.07 24.12
N ALA A 320 -11.92 13.11 23.14
CA ALA A 320 -12.97 14.12 23.05
C ALA A 320 -13.91 14.05 24.27
N ASN A 321 -14.21 12.84 24.76
CA ASN A 321 -15.07 12.59 25.93
C ASN A 321 -14.32 12.57 27.29
N ARG A 322 -13.09 13.08 27.35
CA ARG A 322 -12.26 13.10 28.57
C ARG A 322 -12.87 13.91 29.73
N PRO A 323 -12.48 13.67 31.00
CA PRO A 323 -12.93 14.47 32.14
C PRO A 323 -12.47 15.95 32.12
N CYS A 324 -11.25 16.22 31.64
CA CYS A 324 -10.65 17.57 31.62
C CYS A 324 -10.96 18.34 30.32
N GLN A 325 -12.24 18.68 30.14
CA GLN A 325 -12.77 19.35 28.93
C GLN A 325 -12.24 20.78 28.72
N ASP A 326 -11.76 21.44 29.77
CA ASP A 326 -11.20 22.78 29.72
C ASP A 326 -9.86 22.84 28.98
N ARG A 327 -9.11 21.73 28.95
CA ARG A 327 -7.75 21.61 28.44
C ARG A 327 -7.72 21.35 26.93
N GLU A 328 -6.69 21.84 26.26
CA GLU A 328 -6.44 21.55 24.85
C GLU A 328 -5.48 20.36 24.71
N PHE A 329 -5.68 19.55 23.68
CA PHE A 329 -4.78 18.45 23.34
C PHE A 329 -4.36 18.55 21.87
N MET A 330 -3.06 18.44 21.63
CA MET A 330 -2.52 18.20 20.29
C MET A 330 -2.25 16.71 20.13
N VAL A 331 -2.94 16.04 19.22
CA VAL A 331 -2.65 14.66 18.82
C VAL A 331 -1.87 14.72 17.53
N ILE A 332 -0.68 14.10 17.51
CA ILE A 332 0.11 13.93 16.28
C ILE A 332 0.32 12.44 16.00
N THR A 333 0.07 12.01 14.78
CA THR A 333 0.18 10.60 14.36
C THR A 333 1.03 10.44 13.09
N GLY A 334 1.22 9.20 12.65
CA GLY A 334 1.90 8.84 11.41
C GLY A 334 0.99 8.91 10.18
N ASP A 335 1.40 8.27 9.10
CA ASP A 335 0.70 8.35 7.81
C ASP A 335 -0.66 7.63 7.72
N ASP A 336 -0.89 6.64 8.58
CA ASP A 336 -2.13 5.85 8.60
C ASP A 336 -3.27 6.59 9.35
N THR A 337 -3.99 7.44 8.61
CA THR A 337 -5.16 8.21 9.07
C THR A 337 -6.46 7.79 8.37
N THR A 338 -6.45 6.63 7.73
CA THR A 338 -7.60 6.08 7.00
C THR A 338 -8.78 5.81 7.93
N ASN A 339 -10.00 5.74 7.39
CA ASN A 339 -11.24 5.45 8.14
C ASN A 339 -11.69 6.53 9.15
N LEU A 340 -11.00 7.66 9.24
CA LEU A 340 -11.51 8.82 9.99
C LEU A 340 -12.69 9.45 9.26
N THR A 341 -13.77 9.74 9.99
CA THR A 341 -14.92 10.44 9.43
C THR A 341 -14.90 11.93 9.80
N ALA A 342 -15.63 12.74 9.02
CA ALA A 342 -15.81 14.15 9.34
C ALA A 342 -16.49 14.34 10.71
N ASP A 343 -17.38 13.44 11.12
CA ASP A 343 -18.08 13.51 12.40
C ASP A 343 -17.12 13.26 13.58
N ASP A 344 -16.23 12.27 13.47
CA ASP A 344 -15.21 12.00 14.50
C ASP A 344 -14.29 13.21 14.70
N LEU A 345 -13.87 13.83 13.58
CA LEU A 345 -12.99 15.00 13.59
C LEU A 345 -13.71 16.26 14.05
N ALA A 346 -14.98 16.44 13.71
CA ALA A 346 -15.80 17.53 14.22
C ALA A 346 -15.93 17.44 15.74
N HIS A 347 -16.24 16.26 16.27
CA HIS A 347 -16.38 16.03 17.70
C HIS A 347 -15.06 16.28 18.46
N ALA A 348 -13.94 15.81 17.90
CA ALA A 348 -12.61 16.07 18.44
C ALA A 348 -12.30 17.59 18.48
N ALA A 349 -12.55 18.30 17.38
CA ALA A 349 -12.31 19.73 17.27
C ALA A 349 -13.18 20.56 18.23
N GLU A 350 -14.48 20.26 18.33
CA GLU A 350 -15.40 20.88 19.29
C GLU A 350 -14.94 20.69 20.74
N SER A 351 -14.30 19.55 21.01
CA SER A 351 -13.72 19.19 22.30
C SER A 351 -12.27 19.63 22.46
N LYS A 352 -11.81 20.64 21.71
CA LYS A 352 -10.45 21.23 21.76
C LYS A 352 -9.31 20.23 21.54
N VAL A 353 -9.53 19.24 20.68
CA VAL A 353 -8.50 18.29 20.24
C VAL A 353 -8.09 18.67 18.82
N ARG A 354 -6.82 19.05 18.65
CA ARG A 354 -6.23 19.34 17.35
C ARG A 354 -5.50 18.10 16.85
N VAL A 355 -5.78 17.67 15.63
CA VAL A 355 -5.20 16.44 15.06
C VAL A 355 -4.25 16.78 13.91
N LEU A 356 -3.00 16.39 14.07
CA LEU A 356 -1.94 16.54 13.08
C LEU A 356 -1.42 15.16 12.68
N TYR A 357 -0.85 15.05 11.49
CA TYR A 357 -0.19 13.82 11.08
C TYR A 357 0.93 14.08 10.08
N THR A 358 1.87 13.14 9.99
CA THR A 358 2.88 13.10 8.92
C THR A 358 2.30 12.35 7.72
N GLY A 359 1.93 13.06 6.67
CA GLY A 359 1.49 12.41 5.43
C GLY A 359 2.67 11.89 4.60
N LEU A 360 2.38 11.02 3.63
CA LEU A 360 3.38 10.55 2.66
C LEU A 360 3.56 11.52 1.48
N ALA A 361 2.47 12.19 1.11
CA ALA A 361 2.38 13.20 0.07
C ALA A 361 1.09 14.02 0.23
N HIS A 362 1.05 15.21 -0.36
CA HIS A 362 -0.17 16.03 -0.46
C HIS A 362 -0.11 16.89 -1.73
N PRO A 363 -1.21 17.08 -2.48
CA PRO A 363 -1.20 17.90 -3.69
C PRO A 363 -0.68 19.33 -3.45
N ASP A 364 -1.01 19.93 -2.30
CA ASP A 364 -0.63 21.32 -2.01
C ASP A 364 0.88 21.51 -1.71
N MET A 365 1.64 20.43 -1.56
CA MET A 365 3.12 20.52 -1.50
C MET A 365 3.69 21.23 -2.72
N TRP A 366 3.00 21.10 -3.86
CA TRP A 366 3.32 21.81 -5.10
C TRP A 366 3.21 23.34 -4.97
N GLN A 367 2.21 23.83 -4.24
CA GLN A 367 1.93 25.27 -4.13
C GLN A 367 2.81 25.90 -3.06
N GLU A 368 2.97 25.24 -1.91
CA GLU A 368 3.72 25.76 -0.76
C GLU A 368 5.24 25.57 -0.90
N ASP A 369 5.68 24.43 -1.47
CA ASP A 369 7.11 24.15 -1.66
C ASP A 369 7.41 23.52 -3.04
N PRO A 370 7.27 24.27 -4.14
CA PRO A 370 7.38 23.76 -5.52
C PRO A 370 8.74 23.14 -5.86
N ASP A 371 9.79 23.51 -5.13
CA ASP A 371 11.15 23.01 -5.35
C ASP A 371 11.41 21.66 -4.63
N SER A 372 10.49 21.24 -3.75
CA SER A 372 10.53 19.93 -3.07
C SER A 372 9.88 18.80 -3.88
N VAL A 373 9.09 19.13 -4.91
CA VAL A 373 8.32 18.19 -5.75
C VAL A 373 8.56 18.41 -7.25
N SER A 374 8.26 17.38 -8.06
CA SER A 374 8.44 17.47 -9.51
C SER A 374 7.27 18.15 -10.20
N ARG A 375 7.50 19.33 -10.81
CA ARG A 375 6.48 20.04 -11.61
C ARG A 375 5.78 19.21 -12.68
N PRO A 376 6.51 18.45 -13.54
CA PRO A 376 5.86 17.63 -14.56
C PRO A 376 4.93 16.56 -13.99
N SER A 377 5.19 16.09 -12.77
CA SER A 377 4.38 15.05 -12.11
C SER A 377 3.25 15.64 -11.27
N ALA A 378 3.54 16.62 -10.41
CA ALA A 378 2.57 17.20 -9.48
C ALA A 378 1.35 17.83 -10.18
N ARG A 379 1.54 18.40 -11.39
CA ARG A 379 0.45 19.02 -12.17
C ARG A 379 -0.72 18.07 -12.48
N TYR A 380 -0.51 16.75 -12.48
CA TYR A 380 -1.57 15.79 -12.75
C TYR A 380 -2.55 15.62 -11.59
N PHE A 381 -2.12 15.98 -10.38
CA PHE A 381 -2.88 15.92 -9.13
C PHE A 381 -3.47 17.28 -8.72
N GLN A 382 -3.18 18.35 -9.46
CA GLN A 382 -3.77 19.67 -9.23
C GLN A 382 -5.18 19.77 -9.85
N PRO A 383 -6.01 20.74 -9.42
CA PRO A 383 -7.28 21.04 -10.07
C PRO A 383 -7.12 21.21 -11.59
N GLY A 384 -7.94 20.47 -12.36
CA GLY A 384 -7.87 20.46 -13.84
C GLY A 384 -6.78 19.54 -14.44
N GLY A 385 -6.00 18.86 -13.60
CA GLY A 385 -5.08 17.78 -13.98
C GLY A 385 -5.80 16.54 -14.54
N LEU A 386 -5.03 15.52 -14.96
CA LEU A 386 -5.64 14.30 -15.53
C LEU A 386 -6.43 13.51 -14.49
N MET A 387 -5.97 13.47 -13.23
CA MET A 387 -6.69 12.75 -12.16
C MET A 387 -8.10 13.31 -11.99
N ALA A 388 -8.22 14.63 -11.79
CA ALA A 388 -9.52 15.31 -11.68
C ALA A 388 -10.39 15.20 -12.95
N LYS A 389 -9.80 14.97 -14.13
CA LYS A 389 -10.56 14.77 -15.39
C LYS A 389 -11.02 13.34 -15.57
N TRP A 390 -10.24 12.37 -15.13
CA TRP A 390 -10.54 10.94 -15.28
C TRP A 390 -11.42 10.42 -14.16
N PHE A 391 -11.27 10.99 -12.97
CA PHE A 391 -11.89 10.60 -11.71
C PHE A 391 -12.42 11.87 -10.98
N PRO A 392 -13.46 12.52 -11.54
CA PRO A 392 -13.94 13.82 -11.06
C PRO A 392 -14.67 13.76 -9.71
N ASP A 393 -15.13 12.57 -9.31
CA ASP A 393 -15.92 12.36 -8.08
C ASP A 393 -15.02 12.06 -6.85
N ASP A 394 -13.73 11.79 -7.08
CA ASP A 394 -12.77 11.41 -6.05
C ASP A 394 -12.09 12.61 -5.35
N GLN A 395 -11.82 12.47 -4.06
CA GLN A 395 -11.07 13.44 -3.27
C GLN A 395 -9.57 13.10 -3.30
N HIS A 396 -8.84 13.71 -4.23
CA HIS A 396 -7.41 13.41 -4.49
C HIS A 396 -6.42 13.95 -3.42
N GLN A 397 -6.82 14.05 -2.15
CA GLN A 397 -6.06 14.74 -1.08
C GLN A 397 -5.37 13.80 -0.08
N ASP A 398 -5.69 12.50 -0.07
CA ASP A 398 -5.14 11.53 0.89
C ASP A 398 -3.67 11.13 0.62
N GLY A 399 -3.14 11.51 -0.55
CA GLY A 399 -1.77 11.19 -0.98
C GLY A 399 -1.58 9.79 -1.57
N GLN A 400 -2.59 8.92 -1.53
CA GLN A 400 -2.47 7.50 -1.94
C GLN A 400 -2.21 7.36 -3.43
N ALA A 401 -2.96 8.11 -4.25
CA ALA A 401 -2.72 8.16 -5.69
C ALA A 401 -1.32 8.69 -6.05
N ILE A 402 -0.80 9.64 -5.26
CA ILE A 402 0.55 10.18 -5.48
C ILE A 402 1.61 9.12 -5.17
N MET A 403 1.45 8.37 -4.07
CA MET A 403 2.40 7.35 -3.65
C MET A 403 2.43 6.15 -4.61
N ALA A 404 1.26 5.66 -5.03
CA ALA A 404 1.15 4.58 -6.01
C ALA A 404 1.71 4.98 -7.38
N HIS A 405 1.42 6.20 -7.82
CA HIS A 405 2.00 6.78 -9.02
C HIS A 405 3.54 6.79 -8.97
N ASP A 406 4.11 7.28 -7.87
CA ASP A 406 5.56 7.38 -7.72
C ASP A 406 6.23 6.00 -7.61
N ALA A 407 5.56 5.01 -7.04
CA ALA A 407 6.02 3.63 -6.99
C ALA A 407 6.11 2.99 -8.39
N VAL A 408 5.04 3.08 -9.18
CA VAL A 408 5.02 2.57 -10.57
C VAL A 408 5.99 3.35 -11.45
N LEU A 409 6.09 4.67 -11.27
CA LEU A 409 7.05 5.51 -12.00
C LEU A 409 8.50 5.13 -11.67
N THR A 410 8.80 4.79 -10.43
CA THR A 410 10.12 4.30 -10.01
C THR A 410 10.46 2.99 -10.71
N ALA A 411 9.53 2.03 -10.74
CA ALA A 411 9.73 0.77 -11.47
C ALA A 411 9.93 1.02 -12.97
N ALA A 412 9.11 1.89 -13.57
CA ALA A 412 9.18 2.28 -14.97
C ALA A 412 10.53 2.91 -15.35
N GLN A 413 11.06 3.78 -14.50
CA GLN A 413 12.38 4.38 -14.70
C GLN A 413 13.49 3.32 -14.59
N GLY A 414 13.39 2.38 -13.65
CA GLY A 414 14.34 1.27 -13.52
C GLY A 414 14.34 0.37 -14.77
N ILE A 415 13.16 0.10 -15.31
CA ILE A 415 12.96 -0.63 -16.57
C ILE A 415 13.63 0.10 -17.75
N GLN A 416 13.39 1.41 -17.88
CA GLN A 416 14.03 2.23 -18.91
C GLN A 416 15.56 2.18 -18.80
N MET A 417 16.10 2.33 -17.59
CA MET A 417 17.55 2.33 -17.35
C MET A 417 18.18 0.96 -17.66
N ALA A 418 17.45 -0.13 -17.44
CA ALA A 418 17.90 -1.49 -17.74
C ALA A 418 17.78 -1.88 -19.23
N ALA A 419 17.06 -1.10 -20.05
CA ALA A 419 16.66 -1.46 -21.41
C ALA A 419 17.81 -1.62 -22.43
N LEU A 420 19.05 -1.25 -22.08
CA LEU A 420 20.24 -1.55 -22.90
C LEU A 420 20.61 -3.04 -22.89
N GLY A 421 20.18 -3.78 -21.85
CA GLY A 421 20.38 -5.22 -21.73
C GLY A 421 19.05 -5.98 -21.67
N GLU A 422 19.09 -7.20 -21.18
CA GLU A 422 17.89 -7.96 -20.85
C GLU A 422 17.18 -7.34 -19.64
N VAL A 423 15.90 -7.02 -19.80
CA VAL A 423 15.07 -6.44 -18.73
C VAL A 423 14.51 -7.59 -17.90
N THR A 424 15.14 -7.87 -16.76
CA THR A 424 14.71 -8.82 -15.75
C THR A 424 14.48 -8.09 -14.43
N GLY A 425 13.82 -8.72 -13.47
CA GLY A 425 13.67 -8.11 -12.15
C GLY A 425 15.01 -7.78 -11.50
N GLU A 426 16.02 -8.64 -11.60
CA GLU A 426 17.34 -8.31 -11.04
C GLU A 426 18.03 -7.15 -11.80
N SER A 427 17.83 -7.00 -13.11
CA SER A 427 18.42 -5.89 -13.86
C SER A 427 17.74 -4.56 -13.55
N VAL A 428 16.41 -4.55 -13.40
CA VAL A 428 15.63 -3.40 -12.92
C VAL A 428 16.06 -3.01 -11.51
N ALA A 429 16.14 -3.96 -10.57
CA ALA A 429 16.47 -3.65 -9.18
C ALA A 429 17.88 -3.07 -9.02
N ARG A 430 18.84 -3.49 -9.87
CA ARG A 430 20.18 -2.88 -9.90
C ARG A 430 20.15 -1.39 -10.27
N MET A 431 19.18 -0.96 -11.08
CA MET A 431 19.07 0.43 -11.51
C MET A 431 18.57 1.36 -10.40
N PHE A 432 17.85 0.86 -9.40
CA PHE A 432 17.39 1.69 -8.28
C PHE A 432 18.55 2.38 -7.55
N HIS A 433 19.69 1.69 -7.37
CA HIS A 433 20.88 2.29 -6.75
C HIS A 433 21.55 3.36 -7.61
N GLN A 434 21.22 3.44 -8.90
CA GLN A 434 21.72 4.46 -9.83
C GLN A 434 20.80 5.69 -9.90
N MET A 435 19.60 5.64 -9.28
CA MET A 435 18.64 6.74 -9.25
C MET A 435 19.05 7.81 -8.23
N ASN A 436 20.16 8.48 -8.50
CA ASN A 436 20.71 9.57 -7.70
C ASN A 436 20.97 10.79 -8.60
N SER A 437 21.03 11.98 -7.98
CA SER A 437 21.26 13.26 -8.67
C SER A 437 20.34 13.44 -9.88
N ARG A 438 20.88 13.57 -11.10
CA ARG A 438 20.08 13.76 -12.33
C ARG A 438 19.17 12.58 -12.69
N GLN A 439 19.40 11.41 -12.08
CA GLN A 439 18.58 10.21 -12.27
C GLN A 439 17.58 9.98 -11.13
N GLN A 440 17.38 10.97 -10.25
CA GLN A 440 16.29 10.92 -9.27
C GLN A 440 14.95 10.70 -9.97
N VAL A 441 14.06 9.95 -9.33
CA VAL A 441 12.69 9.81 -9.83
C VAL A 441 11.99 11.15 -9.60
N PRO A 442 11.48 11.79 -10.67
CA PRO A 442 10.82 13.08 -10.58
C PRO A 442 9.36 12.89 -10.11
N GLY A 443 9.19 12.41 -8.88
CA GLY A 443 7.90 12.03 -8.29
C GLY A 443 7.02 13.23 -7.91
N ALA A 444 5.70 12.99 -7.87
CA ALA A 444 4.74 13.98 -7.38
C ALA A 444 4.81 14.13 -5.85
N SER A 445 5.28 13.12 -5.13
CA SER A 445 5.55 13.17 -3.68
C SER A 445 6.91 13.81 -3.34
N GLY A 446 7.77 14.05 -4.33
CA GLY A 446 9.11 14.59 -4.13
C GLY A 446 10.13 14.03 -5.12
N PHE A 447 11.37 14.52 -5.04
CA PHE A 447 12.50 13.93 -5.77
C PHE A 447 13.03 12.70 -5.02
N ILE A 448 12.84 11.52 -5.62
CA ILE A 448 13.11 10.25 -4.94
C ILE A 448 14.48 9.70 -5.37
N SER A 449 15.29 9.34 -4.38
CA SER A 449 16.56 8.63 -4.54
C SER A 449 16.75 7.71 -3.35
N PHE A 450 17.56 6.66 -3.53
CA PHE A 450 17.64 5.58 -2.56
C PHE A 450 19.02 5.47 -1.90
N GLN A 451 18.99 5.12 -0.63
CA GLN A 451 20.13 4.65 0.13
C GLN A 451 20.48 3.20 -0.27
N ASN A 452 21.65 2.71 0.16
CA ASN A 452 22.06 1.33 -0.18
C ASN A 452 21.13 0.27 0.43
N ASN A 453 20.41 0.61 1.50
CA ASN A 453 19.40 -0.26 2.13
C ASN A 453 17.99 -0.11 1.51
N GLY A 454 17.85 0.65 0.42
CA GLY A 454 16.58 0.83 -0.29
C GLY A 454 15.64 1.91 0.28
N ASN A 455 15.98 2.50 1.43
CA ASN A 455 15.20 3.60 2.00
C ASN A 455 15.44 4.90 1.23
N PRO A 456 14.44 5.79 1.13
CA PRO A 456 14.63 7.04 0.40
C PRO A 456 15.61 7.96 1.15
N ARG A 457 16.25 8.86 0.40
CA ARG A 457 17.11 9.90 0.94
C ARG A 457 16.30 11.16 1.17
N ASN A 458 16.14 11.53 2.45
CA ASN A 458 15.61 12.84 2.84
C ASN A 458 14.31 13.22 2.11
N LYS A 459 13.39 12.25 2.07
CA LYS A 459 12.08 12.36 1.42
C LYS A 459 11.29 13.51 2.04
N ALA A 460 10.54 14.23 1.20
CA ALA A 460 9.59 15.25 1.64
C ALA A 460 8.44 14.59 2.43
N ILE A 461 8.11 15.17 3.59
CA ILE A 461 7.09 14.70 4.53
C ILE A 461 6.17 15.89 4.85
N PRO A 462 4.95 15.96 4.31
CA PRO A 462 3.99 16.98 4.70
C PRO A 462 3.51 16.77 6.14
N ILE A 463 3.52 17.84 6.93
CA ILE A 463 2.76 17.92 8.18
C ILE A 463 1.37 18.42 7.83
N LEU A 464 0.35 17.63 8.14
CA LEU A 464 -1.03 17.87 7.74
C LEU A 464 -1.91 18.04 8.98
N HIS A 465 -2.85 18.97 8.91
CA HIS A 465 -3.89 19.18 9.90
C HIS A 465 -5.20 18.57 9.39
N LEU A 466 -5.77 17.64 10.15
CA LEU A 466 -7.11 17.12 9.88
C LEU A 466 -8.14 18.07 10.48
N ASN A 467 -8.77 18.86 9.62
CA ASN A 467 -9.73 19.85 10.08
C ASN A 467 -11.08 19.20 10.45
N ALA A 468 -11.97 19.99 11.07
CA ALA A 468 -13.29 19.55 11.50
C ALA A 468 -14.24 19.10 10.37
N LYS A 469 -13.83 19.24 9.09
CA LYS A 469 -14.60 18.78 7.93
C LYS A 469 -14.04 17.49 7.32
N GLY A 470 -13.05 16.87 7.95
CA GLY A 470 -12.39 15.69 7.41
C GLY A 470 -11.43 15.97 6.26
N ARG A 471 -10.96 17.21 6.10
CA ARG A 471 -9.97 17.57 5.07
C ARG A 471 -8.58 17.69 5.67
N SER A 472 -7.60 17.15 4.96
CA SER A 472 -6.19 17.33 5.25
C SER A 472 -5.72 18.67 4.69
N GLU A 473 -5.27 19.56 5.57
CA GLU A 473 -4.71 20.86 5.22
C GLU A 473 -3.20 20.84 5.43
N LEU A 474 -2.43 21.23 4.41
CA LEU A 474 -0.98 21.32 4.51
C LEU A 474 -0.58 22.43 5.48
N VAL A 475 0.21 22.07 6.49
CA VAL A 475 0.78 23.01 7.47
C VAL A 475 2.20 23.41 7.05
N GLU A 476 3.07 22.44 6.80
CA GLU A 476 4.40 22.64 6.25
C GLU A 476 4.93 21.38 5.57
N VAL A 477 5.96 21.52 4.75
CA VAL A 477 6.72 20.40 4.21
C VAL A 477 8.03 20.28 4.99
N SER A 478 8.26 19.10 5.57
CA SER A 478 9.44 18.78 6.37
C SER A 478 10.21 17.61 5.75
N ALA A 479 11.29 17.20 6.41
CA ALA A 479 12.06 16.00 6.09
C ALA A 479 12.88 15.58 7.31
N ARG A 480 13.49 14.39 7.27
CA ARG A 480 14.37 13.90 8.35
C ARG A 480 15.42 14.93 8.80
N ARG A 481 15.99 15.69 7.86
CA ARG A 481 17.04 16.69 8.14
C ARG A 481 16.53 18.14 8.14
N GLY A 482 15.22 18.34 8.26
CA GLY A 482 14.58 19.65 8.30
C GLY A 482 14.13 20.18 6.94
N GLU A 483 14.94 20.03 5.88
CA GLU A 483 14.57 20.46 4.52
C GLU A 483 14.50 19.28 3.56
N PRO A 484 13.48 19.18 2.69
CA PRO A 484 13.37 18.10 1.69
C PRO A 484 14.48 18.08 0.65
N ALA A 485 14.66 16.91 0.01
CA ALA A 485 15.44 16.82 -1.22
C ALA A 485 14.88 17.75 -2.31
N ARG A 486 15.78 18.53 -2.94
CA ARG A 486 15.49 19.47 -4.01
C ARG A 486 15.93 18.90 -5.37
N LYS A 487 15.39 19.46 -6.45
CA LYS A 487 15.89 19.19 -7.81
C LYS A 487 17.39 19.51 -7.90
N GLN A 488 18.19 18.54 -8.36
CA GLN A 488 19.63 18.71 -8.57
C GLN A 488 19.98 19.10 -10.01
#